data_AF-A0A1V4ZPD3-F1
#
_entry.id   AF-A0A1V4ZPD3-F1
#
_cell.length_a   1.000
_cell.length_b   1.000
_cell.length_c   1.000
_cell.angle_alpha   90.00
_cell.angle_beta   90.00
_cell.angle_gamma   90.00
#
_symmetry.space_group_name_H-M   'P 1'
#
loop_
_entity.id
_entity.type
_entity.pdbx_description
1 polymer ?
#
loop_
_entity_poly.entity_id
_entity_poly.type
_entity_poly.pdbx_seq_one_letter_code
_entity_poly.pdbx_strand_id
1 'polypeptide(L)'
;MTDQTDMKIGREDFEALIKGEKTIAPYIELDPLAGAYSVFGVKTASNPNYMVKAIYEMYEANLNKKLAVKAVRKLFRSVGAGSVGLNNLLKKLGMNLKPEEFLMLVFKLQHQQGWGAPFELVSASEKRIVIRTKHTFESQVLKDWNMAVCGLHQGWIEGVLTSVTGKTWFCLEKTCHAKGDEYCEFVADRVPASWKFRAEAVVKGDASITEFIEHKPIEGKITLMEEPVVMMPRFIFTSMTNSLKKTMGEAPASGVNYRAYKDMGKENVEHYRKMSIFFDLSRTKLDADLTELHKRFTAFGAPSITGGKLAYGNHVVNDNFEVVDSIEKEKGSKATVFQKIGDKAIRISTNVVTAEGKRAVGTELIKVVYDAVITKGQTYYGTADVVGQKMVVAYEPIKNDAGEIIGILFVGTPEDKVLGLSMEGIKKIKPQTLSDMAFAFYAQMGWFNFVKEEWDEKTKTKTITLSHTVESESFGNIGKNVCYCTAGLLAGIIEGAFGIRVDAKETKCKSKGDEHCVFTITSKKD
;
A
#
# COMPACT_ATOMS: atom_id res chain seq x y z
N MET A 1 22.99 -48.19 3.42
CA MET A 1 21.65 -47.56 3.42
C MET A 1 21.16 -47.58 4.85
N THR A 2 21.53 -46.56 5.63
CA THR A 2 21.03 -46.34 6.98
C THR A 2 19.69 -45.64 6.87
N ASP A 3 18.73 -46.21 7.60
CA ASP A 3 17.34 -45.80 7.78
C ASP A 3 17.27 -44.29 8.15
N GLN A 4 16.92 -43.43 7.19
CA GLN A 4 16.59 -42.02 7.46
C GLN A 4 15.15 -41.97 7.94
N THR A 5 14.95 -42.13 9.24
CA THR A 5 13.73 -41.66 9.91
C THR A 5 13.56 -40.17 9.58
N ASP A 6 12.52 -39.81 8.81
CA ASP A 6 12.08 -38.43 8.59
C ASP A 6 12.02 -37.69 9.93
N MET A 7 13.04 -36.88 10.21
CA MET A 7 13.17 -36.15 11.47
C MET A 7 12.17 -34.99 11.45
N LYS A 8 10.91 -35.28 11.78
CA LYS A 8 9.83 -34.29 11.81
C LYS A 8 10.09 -33.30 12.95
N ILE A 9 10.38 -32.05 12.61
CA ILE A 9 10.50 -30.97 13.58
C ILE A 9 9.23 -30.85 14.44
N GLY A 10 9.41 -30.91 15.76
CA GLY A 10 8.32 -30.85 16.73
C GLY A 10 8.23 -29.52 17.46
N ARG A 11 7.25 -29.42 18.37
CA ARG A 11 7.06 -28.28 19.26
C ARG A 11 8.32 -27.99 20.10
N GLU A 12 8.86 -29.03 20.74
CA GLU A 12 10.03 -28.93 21.62
C GLU A 12 11.26 -28.39 20.87
N ASP A 13 11.40 -28.73 19.59
CA ASP A 13 12.48 -28.22 18.75
C ASP A 13 12.33 -26.73 18.47
N PHE A 14 11.13 -26.25 18.16
CA PHE A 14 10.88 -24.83 18.00
C PHE A 14 11.08 -24.06 19.32
N GLU A 15 10.66 -24.61 20.45
CA GLU A 15 10.90 -24.00 21.76
C GLU A 15 12.41 -23.90 22.07
N ALA A 16 13.17 -24.96 21.81
CA ALA A 16 14.63 -24.96 21.96
C ALA A 16 15.33 -23.99 20.99
N LEU A 17 14.86 -23.90 19.73
CA LEU A 17 15.34 -22.93 18.74
C LEU A 17 15.09 -21.50 19.22
N ILE A 18 13.91 -21.19 19.75
CA ILE A 18 13.57 -19.86 20.29
C ILE A 18 14.50 -19.50 21.44
N LYS A 19 14.74 -20.42 22.39
CA LYS A 19 15.65 -20.23 23.53
C LYS A 19 17.13 -20.18 23.12
N GLY A 20 17.48 -20.67 21.92
CA GLY A 20 18.87 -20.77 21.46
C GLY A 20 19.61 -22.00 21.98
N GLU A 21 18.87 -22.99 22.49
CA GLU A 21 19.40 -24.26 22.98
C GLU A 21 19.71 -25.24 21.82
N LYS A 22 19.06 -25.04 20.66
CA LYS A 22 19.29 -25.79 19.42
C LYS A 22 19.58 -24.86 18.24
N THR A 23 20.21 -25.43 17.21
CA THR A 23 20.35 -24.81 15.89
C THR A 23 19.56 -25.61 14.86
N ILE A 24 19.35 -25.03 13.67
CA ILE A 24 18.68 -25.71 12.55
C ILE A 24 19.59 -26.72 11.85
N ALA A 25 20.88 -26.78 12.18
CA ALA A 25 21.86 -27.61 11.45
C ALA A 25 21.45 -29.08 11.31
N PRO A 26 20.84 -29.75 12.32
CA PRO A 26 20.35 -31.12 12.18
C PRO A 26 19.19 -31.29 11.17
N TYR A 27 18.56 -30.19 10.75
CA TYR A 27 17.43 -30.17 9.83
C TYR A 27 17.79 -29.65 8.43
N ILE A 28 19.08 -29.42 8.18
CA ILE A 28 19.59 -29.03 6.87
C ILE A 28 20.01 -30.30 6.13
N GLU A 29 19.45 -30.48 4.93
CA GLU A 29 19.85 -31.54 4.01
C GLU A 29 20.42 -30.90 2.74
N LEU A 30 21.64 -31.30 2.37
CA LEU A 30 22.31 -30.83 1.17
C LEU A 30 22.77 -32.05 0.36
N ASP A 31 22.24 -32.19 -0.84
CA ASP A 31 22.70 -33.15 -1.85
C ASP A 31 23.22 -32.37 -3.08
N PRO A 32 24.54 -32.12 -3.15
CA PRO A 32 25.14 -31.40 -4.27
C PRO A 32 25.02 -32.15 -5.60
N LEU A 33 24.97 -33.48 -5.59
CA LEU A 33 24.88 -34.29 -6.81
C LEU A 33 23.46 -34.21 -7.40
N ALA A 34 22.44 -34.21 -6.54
CA ALA A 34 21.06 -33.98 -6.96
C ALA A 34 20.72 -32.49 -7.13
N GLY A 35 21.64 -31.57 -6.77
CA GLY A 35 21.38 -30.13 -6.77
C GLY A 35 20.26 -29.72 -5.80
N ALA A 36 20.09 -30.45 -4.70
CA ALA A 36 19.01 -30.24 -3.74
C ALA A 36 19.53 -29.67 -2.43
N TYR A 37 18.86 -28.63 -1.93
CA TYR A 37 19.05 -28.08 -0.60
C TYR A 37 17.68 -27.99 0.07
N SER A 38 17.55 -28.54 1.28
CA SER A 38 16.31 -28.61 2.04
C SER A 38 16.55 -28.18 3.48
N VAL A 39 15.56 -27.50 4.06
CA VAL A 39 15.54 -27.16 5.48
C VAL A 39 14.18 -27.55 6.02
N PHE A 40 14.15 -28.38 7.07
CA PHE A 40 12.92 -29.00 7.59
C PHE A 40 12.14 -29.78 6.51
N GLY A 41 12.83 -30.43 5.58
CA GLY A 41 12.23 -31.16 4.46
C GLY A 41 11.61 -30.26 3.38
N VAL A 42 11.70 -28.93 3.51
CA VAL A 42 11.23 -27.98 2.49
C VAL A 42 12.40 -27.63 1.58
N LYS A 43 12.26 -27.94 0.28
CA LYS A 43 13.24 -27.51 -0.73
C LYS A 43 13.37 -26.00 -0.72
N THR A 44 14.60 -25.52 -0.59
CA THR A 44 14.92 -24.10 -0.51
C THR A 44 16.17 -23.80 -1.34
N ALA A 45 16.46 -22.53 -1.54
CA ALA A 45 17.66 -22.06 -2.24
C ALA A 45 18.44 -21.11 -1.34
N SER A 46 19.76 -21.17 -1.42
CA SER A 46 20.61 -20.13 -0.85
C SER A 46 20.36 -18.84 -1.62
N ASN A 47 20.14 -17.72 -0.92
CA ASN A 47 19.99 -16.41 -1.55
C ASN A 47 21.37 -15.87 -1.92
N PRO A 48 21.71 -15.80 -3.21
CA PRO A 48 23.00 -15.29 -3.60
C PRO A 48 23.02 -13.77 -3.49
N ASN A 49 24.08 -13.22 -2.88
CA ASN A 49 24.33 -11.77 -2.84
C ASN A 49 24.23 -11.10 -4.22
N TYR A 50 24.61 -11.81 -5.30
CA TYR A 50 24.49 -11.30 -6.67
C TYR A 50 23.04 -11.08 -7.10
N MET A 51 22.10 -11.90 -6.65
CA MET A 51 20.69 -11.78 -7.01
C MET A 51 20.09 -10.54 -6.37
N VAL A 52 20.41 -10.29 -5.09
CA VAL A 52 20.01 -9.07 -4.39
C VAL A 52 20.55 -7.84 -5.13
N LYS A 53 21.85 -7.83 -5.46
CA LYS A 53 22.47 -6.74 -6.22
C LYS A 53 21.76 -6.51 -7.56
N ALA A 54 21.53 -7.57 -8.34
CA ALA A 54 20.89 -7.50 -9.63
C ALA A 54 19.46 -6.95 -9.57
N ILE A 55 18.65 -7.36 -8.57
CA ILE A 55 17.29 -6.84 -8.38
C ILE A 55 17.33 -5.33 -8.13
N TYR A 56 18.23 -4.86 -7.26
CA TYR A 56 18.38 -3.44 -6.94
C TYR A 56 18.87 -2.63 -8.13
N GLU A 57 19.88 -3.10 -8.85
CA GLU A 57 20.44 -2.46 -10.04
C GLU A 57 19.45 -2.43 -11.20
N MET A 58 18.62 -3.47 -11.37
CA MET A 58 17.54 -3.49 -12.37
C MET A 58 16.54 -2.35 -12.14
N TYR A 59 16.13 -2.14 -10.88
CA TYR A 59 15.24 -1.03 -10.54
C TYR A 59 15.98 0.32 -10.66
N GLU A 60 17.23 0.41 -10.23
CA GLU A 60 18.04 1.63 -10.31
C GLU A 60 18.36 2.07 -11.74
N ALA A 61 18.48 1.13 -12.68
CA ALA A 61 18.65 1.47 -14.09
C ALA A 61 17.47 2.28 -14.67
N ASN A 62 16.28 2.14 -14.07
CA ASN A 62 15.04 2.78 -14.51
C ASN A 62 14.48 3.79 -13.51
N LEU A 63 15.00 3.83 -12.28
CA LEU A 63 14.55 4.65 -11.16
C LEU A 63 15.77 5.18 -10.41
N ASN A 64 15.67 6.26 -9.63
CA ASN A 64 16.80 6.59 -8.74
C ASN A 64 16.95 5.54 -7.61
N LYS A 65 18.14 5.48 -6.97
CA LYS A 65 18.46 4.56 -5.86
C LYS A 65 17.40 4.53 -4.75
N LYS A 66 16.86 5.69 -4.35
CA LYS A 66 15.80 5.77 -3.31
C LYS A 66 14.51 5.08 -3.77
N LEU A 67 14.13 5.24 -5.03
CA LEU A 67 12.96 4.59 -5.60
C LEU A 67 13.19 3.09 -5.83
N ALA A 68 14.42 2.66 -6.15
CA ALA A 68 14.77 1.25 -6.24
C ALA A 68 14.55 0.52 -4.90
N VAL A 69 15.03 1.09 -3.79
CA VAL A 69 14.77 0.56 -2.43
C VAL A 69 13.28 0.37 -2.15
N LYS A 70 12.45 1.34 -2.56
CA LYS A 70 10.99 1.27 -2.39
C LYS A 70 10.34 0.21 -3.27
N ALA A 71 10.80 0.05 -4.51
CA ALA A 71 10.29 -0.97 -5.41
C ALA A 71 10.58 -2.39 -4.86
N VAL A 72 11.80 -2.61 -4.35
CA VAL A 72 12.17 -3.87 -3.69
C VAL A 72 11.34 -4.12 -2.44
N ARG A 73 11.12 -3.09 -1.61
CA ARG A 73 10.21 -3.19 -0.45
C ARG A 73 8.83 -3.71 -0.84
N LYS A 74 8.22 -3.16 -1.91
CA LYS A 74 6.91 -3.63 -2.40
C LYS A 74 6.96 -5.09 -2.85
N LEU A 75 7.99 -5.47 -3.63
CA LEU A 75 8.15 -6.84 -4.12
C LEU A 75 8.19 -7.84 -2.94
N PHE A 76 8.98 -7.53 -1.91
CA PHE A 76 9.21 -8.43 -0.80
C PHE A 76 8.16 -8.38 0.32
N ARG A 77 7.20 -7.44 0.28
CA ARG A 77 5.95 -7.56 1.06
C ARG A 77 5.22 -8.87 0.75
N SER A 78 5.15 -9.24 -0.52
CA SER A 78 4.50 -10.49 -0.95
C SER A 78 5.25 -11.73 -0.45
N VAL A 79 6.58 -11.68 -0.46
CA VAL A 79 7.46 -12.74 0.06
C VAL A 79 7.28 -12.90 1.57
N GLY A 80 7.25 -11.79 2.32
CA GLY A 80 7.00 -11.83 3.75
C GLY A 80 5.67 -12.48 4.11
N ALA A 81 4.63 -12.28 3.29
CA ALA A 81 3.34 -12.93 3.46
C ALA A 81 3.37 -14.46 3.30
N GLY A 82 4.39 -15.00 2.62
CA GLY A 82 4.62 -16.45 2.55
C GLY A 82 4.88 -17.11 3.92
N SER A 83 5.27 -16.33 4.93
CA SER A 83 5.54 -16.83 6.30
C SER A 83 4.28 -17.35 7.02
N VAL A 84 3.08 -17.15 6.45
CA VAL A 84 1.81 -17.69 6.97
C VAL A 84 1.84 -19.21 7.11
N GLY A 85 2.52 -19.91 6.19
CA GLY A 85 2.65 -21.37 6.27
C GLY A 85 3.32 -21.82 7.57
N LEU A 86 4.44 -21.18 7.92
CA LEU A 86 5.14 -21.42 9.19
C LEU A 86 4.27 -21.05 10.40
N ASN A 87 3.59 -19.91 10.36
CA ASN A 87 2.69 -19.50 11.44
C ASN A 87 1.57 -20.53 11.68
N ASN A 88 0.98 -21.05 10.61
CA ASN A 88 -0.06 -22.07 10.69
C ASN A 88 0.47 -23.41 11.22
N LEU A 89 1.70 -23.79 10.85
CA LEU A 89 2.36 -24.96 11.41
C LEU A 89 2.57 -24.83 12.92
N LEU A 90 3.11 -23.69 13.38
CA LEU A 90 3.33 -23.44 14.81
C LEU A 90 2.02 -23.49 15.60
N LYS A 91 0.94 -22.90 15.06
CA LYS A 91 -0.40 -23.00 15.66
C LYS A 91 -0.90 -24.43 15.76
N LYS A 92 -0.70 -25.25 14.72
CA LYS A 92 -1.05 -26.70 14.75
C LYS A 92 -0.25 -27.46 15.81
N LEU A 93 0.98 -27.03 16.09
CA LEU A 93 1.83 -27.55 17.17
C LEU A 93 1.47 -26.98 18.56
N GLY A 94 0.42 -26.15 18.67
CA GLY A 94 -0.01 -25.53 19.92
C GLY A 94 0.82 -24.33 20.36
N MET A 95 1.62 -23.74 19.45
CA MET A 95 2.45 -22.57 19.72
C MET A 95 1.78 -21.31 19.15
N ASN A 96 1.26 -20.47 20.04
CA ASN A 96 0.66 -19.17 19.70
C ASN A 96 1.63 -18.04 20.05
N LEU A 97 2.59 -17.78 19.17
CA LEU A 97 3.57 -16.72 19.35
C LEU A 97 2.94 -15.34 19.15
N LYS A 98 3.39 -14.35 19.92
CA LYS A 98 3.07 -12.94 19.67
C LYS A 98 3.69 -12.48 18.35
N PRO A 99 3.19 -11.40 17.72
CA PRO A 99 3.68 -10.94 16.42
C PRO A 99 5.20 -10.66 16.41
N GLU A 100 5.73 -10.04 17.46
CA GLU A 100 7.15 -9.79 17.64
C GLU A 100 7.96 -11.09 17.82
N GLU A 101 7.45 -12.05 18.60
CA GLU A 101 8.12 -13.34 18.83
C GLU A 101 8.19 -14.16 17.54
N PHE A 102 7.10 -14.17 16.77
CA PHE A 102 7.06 -14.82 15.46
C PHE A 102 8.02 -14.15 14.47
N LEU A 103 8.03 -12.81 14.41
CA LEU A 103 8.96 -12.07 13.56
C LEU A 103 10.42 -12.39 13.89
N MET A 104 10.76 -12.44 15.19
CA MET A 104 12.09 -12.81 15.63
C MET A 104 12.44 -14.25 15.27
N LEU A 105 11.51 -15.21 15.40
CA LEU A 105 11.72 -16.59 14.98
C LEU A 105 12.00 -16.68 13.47
N VAL A 106 11.24 -15.97 12.64
CA VAL A 106 11.44 -15.94 11.18
C VAL A 106 12.88 -15.51 10.85
N PHE A 107 13.35 -14.40 11.43
CA PHE A 107 14.73 -13.94 11.22
C PHE A 107 15.77 -14.84 11.89
N LYS A 108 15.42 -15.52 12.99
CA LYS A 108 16.29 -16.52 13.63
C LYS A 108 16.59 -17.68 12.68
N LEU A 109 15.55 -18.23 12.07
CA LEU A 109 15.69 -19.32 11.10
C LEU A 109 16.46 -18.88 9.85
N GLN A 110 16.33 -17.61 9.44
CA GLN A 110 17.02 -17.07 8.27
C GLN A 110 18.51 -16.83 8.51
N HIS A 111 18.88 -16.21 9.64
CA HIS A 111 20.31 -15.98 9.91
C HIS A 111 21.07 -17.30 10.04
N GLN A 112 20.44 -18.37 10.56
CA GLN A 112 21.07 -19.68 10.66
C GLN A 112 21.24 -20.37 9.29
N GLN A 113 20.49 -19.92 8.27
CA GLN A 113 20.70 -20.30 6.86
C GLN A 113 21.70 -19.38 6.14
N GLY A 114 22.34 -18.45 6.86
CA GLY A 114 23.32 -17.51 6.30
C GLY A 114 22.73 -16.22 5.73
N TRP A 115 21.45 -15.91 6.00
CA TRP A 115 20.80 -14.70 5.49
C TRP A 115 21.04 -13.48 6.39
N GLY A 116 22.31 -13.09 6.52
CA GLY A 116 22.71 -11.92 7.32
C GLY A 116 22.88 -12.21 8.82
N ALA A 117 23.01 -11.14 9.61
CA ALA A 117 23.28 -11.25 11.04
C ALA A 117 22.00 -11.49 11.87
N PRO A 118 22.13 -12.03 13.10
CA PRO A 118 21.00 -12.18 14.01
C PRO A 118 20.29 -10.84 14.26
N PHE A 119 18.97 -10.90 14.37
CA PHE A 119 18.16 -9.77 14.81
C PHE A 119 18.01 -9.77 16.32
N GLU A 120 17.83 -8.58 16.88
CA GLU A 120 17.49 -8.32 18.28
C GLU A 120 16.19 -7.52 18.36
N LEU A 121 15.33 -7.88 19.32
CA LEU A 121 14.14 -7.09 19.65
C LEU A 121 14.53 -5.94 20.58
N VAL A 122 14.32 -4.70 20.14
CA VAL A 122 14.60 -3.50 20.94
C VAL A 122 13.38 -3.14 21.80
N SER A 123 12.19 -3.13 21.20
CA SER A 123 10.94 -2.90 21.93
C SER A 123 9.75 -3.45 21.14
N ALA A 124 8.67 -3.82 21.85
CA ALA A 124 7.43 -4.26 21.24
C ALA A 124 6.21 -3.73 21.99
N SER A 125 5.17 -3.41 21.22
CA SER A 125 3.85 -3.02 21.68
C SER A 125 2.83 -3.36 20.59
N GLU A 126 1.53 -3.30 20.89
CA GLU A 126 0.47 -3.56 19.91
C GLU A 126 0.50 -2.63 18.69
N LYS A 127 1.15 -1.47 18.80
CA LYS A 127 1.19 -0.44 17.76
C LYS A 127 2.56 -0.22 17.16
N ARG A 128 3.62 -0.73 17.77
CA ARG A 128 5.00 -0.48 17.36
C ARG A 128 5.90 -1.63 17.77
N ILE A 129 6.69 -2.10 16.82
CA ILE A 129 7.75 -3.08 17.01
C ILE A 129 9.05 -2.48 16.49
N VAL A 130 10.11 -2.53 17.29
CA VAL A 130 11.44 -2.05 16.93
C VAL A 130 12.41 -3.21 17.04
N ILE A 131 13.07 -3.52 15.93
CA ILE A 131 14.09 -4.57 15.83
C ILE A 131 15.35 -4.01 15.20
N ARG A 132 16.50 -4.59 15.52
CA ARG A 132 17.77 -4.19 14.91
C ARG A 132 18.64 -5.39 14.60
N THR A 133 19.60 -5.21 13.72
CA THR A 133 20.65 -6.19 13.44
C THR A 133 21.96 -5.48 13.12
N LYS A 134 23.10 -6.13 13.37
CA LYS A 134 24.42 -5.57 13.09
C LYS A 134 24.59 -5.20 11.61
N HIS A 135 24.04 -6.02 10.72
CA HIS A 135 23.96 -5.75 9.29
C HIS A 135 22.95 -6.69 8.66
N THR A 136 22.23 -6.20 7.67
CA THR A 136 21.51 -7.06 6.74
C THR A 136 22.43 -7.47 5.59
N PHE A 137 22.09 -8.54 4.88
CA PHE A 137 22.80 -8.88 3.64
C PHE A 137 22.72 -7.75 2.60
N GLU A 138 21.60 -7.00 2.54
CA GLU A 138 21.47 -5.83 1.66
C GLU A 138 22.48 -4.73 2.00
N SER A 139 22.63 -4.44 3.29
CA SER A 139 23.54 -3.41 3.78
C SER A 139 25.02 -3.75 3.58
N GLN A 140 25.34 -5.03 3.35
CA GLN A 140 26.67 -5.48 2.97
C GLN A 140 26.86 -5.40 1.46
N VAL A 141 25.89 -5.89 0.70
CA VAL A 141 25.95 -5.95 -0.78
C VAL A 141 25.90 -4.57 -1.42
N LEU A 142 25.11 -3.65 -0.86
CA LEU A 142 24.89 -2.30 -1.38
C LEU A 142 25.65 -1.24 -0.56
N LYS A 143 26.72 -1.64 0.14
CA LYS A 143 27.51 -0.73 0.98
C LYS A 143 28.00 0.51 0.22
N ASP A 144 28.35 0.35 -1.05
CA ASP A 144 28.84 1.42 -1.92
C ASP A 144 27.79 2.50 -2.23
N TRP A 145 26.50 2.24 -1.95
CA TRP A 145 25.45 3.25 -2.14
C TRP A 145 25.47 4.33 -1.06
N ASN A 146 26.17 4.11 0.07
CA ASN A 146 26.33 5.07 1.17
C ASN A 146 25.00 5.70 1.64
N MET A 147 23.95 4.86 1.76
CA MET A 147 22.60 5.28 2.15
C MET A 147 21.84 4.13 2.83
N ALA A 148 20.63 4.42 3.29
CA ALA A 148 19.69 3.38 3.73
C ALA A 148 19.24 2.54 2.52
N VAL A 149 19.40 1.22 2.61
CA VAL A 149 19.24 0.30 1.48
C VAL A 149 18.39 -0.93 1.80
N CYS A 150 17.94 -1.11 3.04
CA CYS A 150 17.29 -2.36 3.45
C CYS A 150 15.80 -2.39 3.11
N GLY A 151 15.48 -2.16 1.83
CA GLY A 151 14.12 -2.16 1.30
C GLY A 151 13.49 -3.55 1.39
N LEU A 152 14.25 -4.60 1.10
CA LEU A 152 13.79 -5.98 1.18
C LEU A 152 13.37 -6.31 2.61
N HIS A 153 14.22 -6.03 3.62
CA HIS A 153 13.85 -6.28 5.01
C HIS A 153 12.64 -5.45 5.46
N GLN A 154 12.53 -4.18 5.05
CA GLN A 154 11.32 -3.39 5.33
C GLN A 154 10.07 -4.09 4.78
N GLY A 155 10.12 -4.55 3.52
CA GLY A 155 9.00 -5.23 2.88
C GLY A 155 8.67 -6.56 3.55
N TRP A 156 9.70 -7.32 3.91
CA TRP A 156 9.56 -8.60 4.60
C TRP A 156 8.89 -8.43 5.96
N ILE A 157 9.37 -7.49 6.78
CA ILE A 157 8.81 -7.18 8.10
C ILE A 157 7.32 -6.81 7.97
N GLU A 158 6.98 -5.95 7.01
CA GLU A 158 5.60 -5.57 6.74
C GLU A 158 4.74 -6.77 6.33
N GLY A 159 5.24 -7.61 5.43
CA GLY A 159 4.56 -8.80 4.95
C GLY A 159 4.29 -9.81 6.07
N VAL A 160 5.29 -10.10 6.90
CA VAL A 160 5.18 -10.99 8.06
C VAL A 160 4.15 -10.45 9.05
N LEU A 161 4.33 -9.21 9.52
CA LEU A 161 3.47 -8.62 10.52
C LEU A 161 2.02 -8.48 10.02
N THR A 162 1.83 -8.05 8.77
CA THR A 162 0.51 -7.94 8.17
C THR A 162 -0.21 -9.29 8.12
N SER A 163 0.54 -10.35 7.83
CA SER A 163 -0.04 -11.67 7.64
C SER A 163 -0.36 -12.39 8.94
N VAL A 164 0.42 -12.16 10.01
CA VAL A 164 0.15 -12.79 11.31
C VAL A 164 -0.82 -12.00 12.18
N THR A 165 -0.88 -10.67 12.01
CA THR A 165 -1.78 -9.81 12.81
C THR A 165 -3.10 -9.51 12.13
N GLY A 166 -3.17 -9.64 10.81
CA GLY A 166 -4.31 -9.18 10.03
C GLY A 166 -4.48 -7.64 10.01
N LYS A 167 -3.46 -6.89 10.42
CA LYS A 167 -3.47 -5.41 10.45
C LYS A 167 -2.43 -4.85 9.50
N THR A 168 -2.60 -3.59 9.08
CA THR A 168 -1.61 -2.91 8.24
C THR A 168 -0.42 -2.45 9.08
N TRP A 169 0.78 -2.89 8.68
CA TRP A 169 2.04 -2.45 9.28
C TRP A 169 2.89 -1.72 8.25
N PHE A 170 3.61 -0.71 8.72
CA PHE A 170 4.54 0.07 7.92
C PHE A 170 5.90 0.08 8.59
N CYS A 171 6.92 -0.42 7.90
CA CYS A 171 8.27 -0.55 8.44
C CYS A 171 9.23 0.47 7.83
N LEU A 172 9.91 1.24 8.68
CA LEU A 172 10.94 2.19 8.29
C LEU A 172 12.32 1.76 8.81
N GLU A 173 13.30 1.80 7.93
CA GLU A 173 14.71 1.73 8.32
C GLU A 173 15.14 3.10 8.91
N LYS A 174 15.58 3.12 10.17
CA LYS A 174 16.03 4.33 10.87
C LYS A 174 17.53 4.56 10.76
N THR A 175 18.29 3.48 10.88
CA THR A 175 19.74 3.46 10.72
C THR A 175 20.12 2.33 9.79
N CYS A 176 21.26 2.44 9.11
CA CYS A 176 21.72 1.46 8.13
C CYS A 176 23.23 1.28 8.17
N HIS A 177 23.68 0.03 8.26
CA HIS A 177 25.10 -0.32 8.16
C HIS A 177 25.76 0.17 6.85
N ALA A 178 25.04 0.17 5.70
CA ALA A 178 25.57 0.70 4.44
C ALA A 178 25.83 2.22 4.47
N LYS A 179 25.19 2.94 5.38
CA LYS A 179 25.40 4.37 5.62
C LYS A 179 26.54 4.64 6.63
N GLY A 180 27.12 3.59 7.21
CA GLY A 180 28.14 3.67 8.25
C GLY A 180 27.60 3.67 9.68
N ASP A 181 26.30 3.43 9.88
CA ASP A 181 25.72 3.27 11.22
C ASP A 181 26.13 1.90 11.82
N GLU A 182 26.13 1.78 13.15
CA GLU A 182 26.52 0.54 13.86
C GLU A 182 25.55 -0.62 13.61
N TYR A 183 24.26 -0.31 13.42
CA TYR A 183 23.18 -1.27 13.21
C TYR A 183 22.27 -0.84 12.07
N CYS A 184 21.65 -1.82 11.41
CA CYS A 184 20.41 -1.63 10.70
C CYS A 184 19.25 -1.71 11.70
N GLU A 185 18.56 -0.59 11.94
CA GLU A 185 17.41 -0.52 12.86
C GLU A 185 16.11 -0.31 12.09
N PHE A 186 15.09 -1.08 12.42
CA PHE A 186 13.78 -1.07 11.79
C PHE A 186 12.69 -0.76 12.80
N VAL A 187 11.87 0.23 12.48
CA VAL A 187 10.68 0.62 13.24
C VAL A 187 9.45 0.26 12.43
N ALA A 188 8.73 -0.76 12.87
CA ALA A 188 7.46 -1.18 12.31
C ALA A 188 6.31 -0.60 13.13
N ASP A 189 5.59 0.36 12.55
CA ASP A 189 4.40 0.95 13.14
C ASP A 189 3.15 0.30 12.57
N ARG A 190 2.19 -0.03 13.45
CA ARG A 190 0.83 -0.38 13.05
C ARG A 190 0.13 0.92 12.70
N VAL A 191 -0.25 1.05 11.44
CA VAL A 191 -0.85 2.29 10.96
C VAL A 191 -2.32 2.05 10.64
N PRO A 192 -3.24 2.93 11.09
CA PRO A 192 -4.57 2.95 10.49
C PRO A 192 -4.41 3.24 9.00
N ALA A 193 -5.06 2.46 8.13
CA ALA A 193 -5.05 2.72 6.69
C ALA A 193 -5.85 4.00 6.35
N SER A 194 -5.37 5.18 6.73
CA SER A 194 -5.94 6.46 6.32
C SER A 194 -5.21 6.99 5.10
N TRP A 195 -5.94 7.69 4.24
CA TRP A 195 -5.34 8.34 3.09
C TRP A 195 -4.34 9.42 3.53
N LYS A 196 -4.66 10.17 4.59
CA LYS A 196 -3.75 11.18 5.16
C LYS A 196 -2.37 10.60 5.51
N PHE A 197 -2.30 9.42 6.13
CA PHE A 197 -1.00 8.79 6.41
C PHE A 197 -0.26 8.41 5.13
N ARG A 198 -0.97 7.80 4.17
CA ARG A 198 -0.38 7.40 2.88
C ARG A 198 0.18 8.61 2.13
N ALA A 199 -0.61 9.68 2.08
CA ALA A 199 -0.24 10.97 1.55
C ALA A 199 1.01 11.56 2.23
N GLU A 200 1.01 11.64 3.57
CA GLU A 200 2.15 12.16 4.33
C GLU A 200 3.41 11.30 4.12
N ALA A 201 3.28 9.99 3.99
CA ALA A 201 4.40 9.09 3.73
C ALA A 201 4.96 9.28 2.30
N VAL A 202 4.11 9.50 1.29
CA VAL A 202 4.57 9.85 -0.06
C VAL A 202 5.32 11.18 -0.06
N VAL A 203 4.77 12.20 0.61
CA VAL A 203 5.37 13.54 0.73
C VAL A 203 6.71 13.52 1.46
N LYS A 204 6.80 12.80 2.59
CA LYS A 204 8.06 12.63 3.34
C LYS A 204 9.10 11.79 2.60
N GLY A 205 8.71 11.14 1.51
CA GLY A 205 9.56 10.20 0.79
C GLY A 205 9.71 8.86 1.49
N ASP A 206 8.85 8.53 2.45
CA ASP A 206 8.79 7.26 3.17
C ASP A 206 8.10 6.15 2.35
N ALA A 207 7.24 6.52 1.39
CA ALA A 207 6.53 5.61 0.48
C ALA A 207 6.66 6.07 -0.99
N SER A 208 6.41 5.17 -1.94
CA SER A 208 6.23 5.48 -3.37
C SER A 208 4.74 5.48 -3.73
N ILE A 209 4.31 6.37 -4.62
CA ILE A 209 2.97 6.41 -5.20
C ILE A 209 2.68 5.11 -5.95
N THR A 210 3.72 4.49 -6.53
CA THR A 210 3.59 3.19 -7.19
C THR A 210 3.16 2.09 -6.22
N GLU A 211 3.27 2.29 -4.90
CA GLU A 211 2.67 1.41 -3.90
C GLU A 211 1.14 1.47 -3.89
N PHE A 212 0.54 2.56 -4.35
CA PHE A 212 -0.91 2.80 -4.44
C PHE A 212 -1.46 2.69 -5.87
N ILE A 213 -0.59 2.36 -6.83
CA ILE A 213 -0.95 2.04 -8.20
C ILE A 213 -1.10 0.52 -8.33
N GLU A 214 -2.30 0.09 -8.70
CA GLU A 214 -2.57 -1.26 -9.18
C GLU A 214 -2.36 -1.27 -10.70
N HIS A 215 -1.44 -2.12 -11.14
CA HIS A 215 -1.04 -2.23 -12.54
C HIS A 215 -1.54 -3.57 -13.09
N LYS A 216 -2.45 -3.51 -14.07
CA LYS A 216 -2.95 -4.68 -14.80
C LYS A 216 -2.61 -4.52 -16.29
N PRO A 217 -1.34 -4.74 -16.69
CA PRO A 217 -0.86 -4.44 -18.03
C PRO A 217 -1.62 -5.20 -19.12
N ILE A 218 -2.00 -6.45 -18.83
CA ILE A 218 -2.74 -7.33 -19.75
C ILE A 218 -4.18 -6.83 -19.98
N GLU A 219 -4.78 -6.18 -18.99
CA GLU A 219 -6.13 -5.59 -19.09
C GLU A 219 -6.10 -4.15 -19.62
N GLY A 220 -4.92 -3.59 -19.90
CA GLY A 220 -4.76 -2.18 -20.27
C GLY A 220 -5.17 -1.19 -19.18
N LYS A 221 -5.23 -1.64 -17.91
CA LYS A 221 -5.72 -0.84 -16.77
C LYS A 221 -4.59 -0.50 -15.81
N ILE A 222 -4.51 0.78 -15.49
CA ILE A 222 -3.69 1.31 -14.41
C ILE A 222 -4.63 2.13 -13.52
N THR A 223 -4.78 1.70 -12.26
CA THR A 223 -5.66 2.32 -11.28
C THR A 223 -4.83 2.85 -10.14
N LEU A 224 -4.95 4.14 -9.83
CA LEU A 224 -4.45 4.71 -8.60
C LEU A 224 -5.60 4.67 -7.60
N MET A 225 -5.47 3.88 -6.55
CA MET A 225 -6.48 3.79 -5.47
C MET A 225 -7.93 3.69 -5.97
N GLU A 226 -8.15 2.74 -6.88
CA GLU A 226 -9.49 2.41 -7.42
C GLU A 226 -10.04 3.41 -8.46
N GLU A 227 -9.30 4.48 -8.82
CA GLU A 227 -9.66 5.38 -9.92
C GLU A 227 -8.67 5.29 -11.11
N PRO A 228 -9.15 5.38 -12.37
CA PRO A 228 -8.30 5.27 -13.55
C PRO A 228 -7.38 6.49 -13.68
N VAL A 229 -6.08 6.24 -13.86
CA VAL A 229 -5.11 7.30 -14.18
C VAL A 229 -4.62 7.17 -15.61
N VAL A 230 -4.57 8.30 -16.32
CA VAL A 230 -4.05 8.35 -17.69
C VAL A 230 -2.53 8.50 -17.65
N MET A 231 -1.80 7.47 -18.05
CA MET A 231 -0.38 7.58 -18.35
C MET A 231 -0.20 7.91 -19.83
N MET A 232 0.54 8.98 -20.14
CA MET A 232 0.95 9.29 -21.51
C MET A 232 2.40 8.86 -21.73
N PRO A 233 2.67 7.88 -22.59
CA PRO A 233 4.03 7.49 -22.96
C PRO A 233 4.83 8.66 -23.55
N ARG A 234 6.12 8.73 -23.19
CA ARG A 234 7.00 9.83 -23.58
C ARG A 234 7.06 10.09 -25.09
N PHE A 235 7.13 9.04 -25.91
CA PHE A 235 7.17 9.19 -27.36
C PHE A 235 5.87 9.79 -27.94
N ILE A 236 4.71 9.49 -27.35
CA ILE A 236 3.42 10.10 -27.73
C ILE A 236 3.42 11.58 -27.38
N PHE A 237 3.90 11.91 -26.18
CA PHE A 237 4.03 13.30 -25.74
C PHE A 237 4.96 14.12 -26.67
N THR A 238 6.13 13.58 -27.01
CA THR A 238 7.07 14.21 -27.95
C THR A 238 6.46 14.40 -29.34
N SER A 239 5.76 13.37 -29.86
CA SER A 239 5.08 13.44 -31.15
C SER A 239 3.99 14.52 -31.16
N MET A 240 3.12 14.53 -30.15
CA MET A 240 2.03 15.49 -30.01
C MET A 240 2.55 16.93 -29.94
N THR A 241 3.56 17.18 -29.10
CA THR A 241 4.13 18.52 -28.93
C THR A 241 4.80 19.04 -30.20
N ASN A 242 5.50 18.17 -30.94
CA ASN A 242 6.07 18.51 -32.24
C ASN A 242 4.98 18.81 -33.29
N SER A 243 3.90 18.01 -33.31
CA SER A 243 2.77 18.25 -34.21
C SER A 243 2.08 19.58 -33.93
N LEU A 244 1.82 19.92 -32.66
CA LEU A 244 1.23 21.19 -32.27
C LEU A 244 2.09 22.38 -32.72
N LYS A 245 3.41 22.33 -32.46
CA LYS A 245 4.33 23.37 -32.93
C LYS A 245 4.27 23.57 -34.45
N LYS A 246 4.18 22.47 -35.21
CA LYS A 246 4.10 22.50 -36.68
C LYS A 246 2.79 23.13 -37.18
N THR A 247 1.67 22.86 -36.52
CA THR A 247 0.34 23.29 -36.98
C THR A 247 0.02 24.74 -36.63
N MET A 248 0.39 25.21 -35.43
CA MET A 248 -0.06 26.52 -34.91
C MET A 248 1.08 27.48 -34.54
N GLY A 249 2.32 27.12 -34.82
CA GLY A 249 3.49 27.91 -34.44
C GLY A 249 3.85 27.79 -32.96
N GLU A 250 5.05 28.25 -32.62
CA GLU A 250 5.66 27.94 -31.32
C GLU A 250 5.03 28.68 -30.14
N ALA A 251 4.77 29.99 -30.27
CA ALA A 251 4.17 30.77 -29.19
C ALA A 251 2.71 30.35 -28.87
N PRO A 252 1.81 30.17 -29.86
CA PRO A 252 0.47 29.65 -29.59
C PRO A 252 0.49 28.24 -28.99
N ALA A 253 1.35 27.34 -29.50
CA ALA A 253 1.51 26.00 -28.94
C ALA A 253 1.99 26.03 -27.48
N SER A 254 2.94 26.90 -27.13
CA SER A 254 3.39 27.07 -25.74
C SER A 254 2.27 27.58 -24.81
N GLY A 255 1.42 28.51 -25.30
CA GLY A 255 0.31 29.05 -24.52
C GLY A 255 -0.85 28.07 -24.35
N VAL A 256 -1.11 27.21 -25.34
CA VAL A 256 -2.08 26.11 -25.25
C VAL A 256 -1.58 25.06 -24.27
N ASN A 257 -0.32 24.64 -24.39
CA ASN A 257 0.30 23.69 -23.48
C ASN A 257 0.30 24.19 -22.03
N TYR A 258 0.67 25.45 -21.78
CA TYR A 258 0.63 26.02 -20.44
C TYR A 258 -0.77 25.97 -19.82
N ARG A 259 -1.81 26.39 -20.57
CA ARG A 259 -3.20 26.40 -20.07
C ARG A 259 -3.75 24.99 -19.83
N ALA A 260 -3.57 24.08 -20.79
CA ALA A 260 -4.04 22.70 -20.65
C ALA A 260 -3.44 22.01 -19.41
N TYR A 261 -2.14 22.19 -19.19
CA TYR A 261 -1.45 21.60 -18.04
C TYR A 261 -1.77 22.31 -16.73
N LYS A 262 -2.07 23.61 -16.78
CA LYS A 262 -2.57 24.35 -15.62
C LYS A 262 -3.94 23.87 -15.18
N ASP A 263 -4.86 23.64 -16.11
CA ASP A 263 -6.18 23.09 -15.79
C ASP A 263 -6.06 21.64 -15.30
N MET A 264 -5.23 20.82 -15.96
CA MET A 264 -4.89 19.48 -15.49
C MET A 264 -4.33 19.50 -14.06
N GLY A 265 -3.42 20.42 -13.73
CA GLY A 265 -2.87 20.56 -12.38
C GLY A 265 -3.94 20.86 -11.33
N LYS A 266 -4.90 21.74 -11.65
CA LYS A 266 -6.03 22.05 -10.76
C LYS A 266 -6.96 20.87 -10.57
N GLU A 267 -7.37 20.24 -11.67
CA GLU A 267 -8.28 19.10 -11.65
C GLU A 267 -7.70 17.95 -10.83
N ASN A 268 -6.40 17.68 -10.97
CA ASN A 268 -5.74 16.64 -10.18
C ASN A 268 -5.72 16.97 -8.68
N VAL A 269 -5.46 18.22 -8.30
CA VAL A 269 -5.51 18.61 -6.89
C VAL A 269 -6.93 18.51 -6.33
N GLU A 270 -7.93 18.91 -7.10
CA GLU A 270 -9.33 18.75 -6.71
C GLU A 270 -9.73 17.28 -6.61
N HIS A 271 -9.22 16.44 -7.50
CA HIS A 271 -9.38 15.00 -7.45
C HIS A 271 -8.75 14.39 -6.19
N TYR A 272 -7.49 14.74 -5.85
CA TYR A 272 -6.86 14.30 -4.60
C TYR A 272 -7.63 14.74 -3.35
N ARG A 273 -8.18 15.97 -3.38
CA ARG A 273 -9.03 16.50 -2.31
C ARG A 273 -10.31 15.67 -2.16
N LYS A 274 -11.02 15.41 -3.25
CA LYS A 274 -12.24 14.59 -3.27
C LYS A 274 -11.97 13.16 -2.81
N MET A 275 -10.94 12.52 -3.36
CA MET A 275 -10.56 11.14 -3.04
C MET A 275 -10.16 10.98 -1.57
N SER A 276 -9.42 11.94 -1.00
CA SER A 276 -9.11 11.96 0.43
C SER A 276 -10.35 11.94 1.31
N ILE A 277 -11.29 12.82 0.99
CA ILE A 277 -12.48 13.07 1.81
C ILE A 277 -13.44 11.90 1.66
N PHE A 278 -13.63 11.42 0.43
CA PHE A 278 -14.45 10.27 0.14
C PHE A 278 -13.95 9.03 0.86
N PHE A 279 -12.64 8.73 0.82
CA PHE A 279 -12.07 7.58 1.51
C PHE A 279 -12.26 7.66 3.03
N ASP A 280 -11.91 8.80 3.64
CA ASP A 280 -12.00 8.96 5.10
C ASP A 280 -13.46 8.94 5.59
N LEU A 281 -14.40 9.55 4.85
CA LEU A 281 -15.83 9.52 5.17
C LEU A 281 -16.46 8.15 4.94
N SER A 282 -16.14 7.51 3.81
CA SER A 282 -16.58 6.13 3.52
C SER A 282 -16.19 5.22 4.66
N ARG A 283 -14.91 5.26 5.05
CA ARG A 283 -14.41 4.42 6.13
C ARG A 283 -15.07 4.75 7.47
N THR A 284 -15.16 6.03 7.84
CA THR A 284 -15.80 6.45 9.10
C THR A 284 -17.25 5.96 9.16
N LYS A 285 -17.99 6.08 8.04
CA LYS A 285 -19.37 5.62 7.93
C LYS A 285 -19.47 4.11 8.05
N LEU A 286 -18.64 3.37 7.30
CA LEU A 286 -18.64 1.91 7.29
C LEU A 286 -18.22 1.35 8.66
N ASP A 287 -17.22 1.95 9.32
CA ASP A 287 -16.80 1.54 10.67
C ASP A 287 -17.91 1.78 11.69
N ALA A 288 -18.65 2.89 11.59
CA ALA A 288 -19.80 3.17 12.45
C ALA A 288 -20.95 2.16 12.23
N ASP A 289 -21.23 1.80 10.97
CA ASP A 289 -22.26 0.81 10.65
C ASP A 289 -21.86 -0.60 11.09
N LEU A 290 -20.59 -1.00 10.87
CA LEU A 290 -20.05 -2.26 11.36
C LEU A 290 -20.15 -2.34 12.88
N THR A 291 -19.75 -1.27 13.58
CA THR A 291 -19.82 -1.22 15.06
C THR A 291 -21.25 -1.40 15.55
N GLU A 292 -22.22 -0.75 14.91
CA GLU A 292 -23.64 -0.88 15.27
C GLU A 292 -24.19 -2.27 14.96
N LEU A 293 -23.86 -2.83 13.79
CA LEU A 293 -24.26 -4.18 13.39
C LEU A 293 -23.67 -5.24 14.35
N HIS A 294 -22.39 -5.10 14.67
CA HIS A 294 -21.69 -5.97 15.62
C HIS A 294 -22.35 -5.88 17.00
N LYS A 295 -22.59 -4.67 17.52
CA LYS A 295 -23.25 -4.44 18.80
C LYS A 295 -24.59 -5.16 18.87
N ARG A 296 -25.44 -5.04 17.84
CA ARG A 296 -26.76 -5.70 17.79
C ARG A 296 -26.66 -7.21 17.83
N PHE A 297 -25.76 -7.81 17.05
CA PHE A 297 -25.59 -9.26 17.10
C PHE A 297 -25.02 -9.74 18.43
N THR A 298 -24.00 -9.05 18.97
CA THR A 298 -23.41 -9.43 20.27
C THR A 298 -24.35 -9.27 21.46
N ALA A 299 -25.40 -8.44 21.34
CA ALA A 299 -26.44 -8.34 22.37
C ALA A 299 -27.20 -9.65 22.58
N PHE A 300 -27.22 -10.55 21.59
CA PHE A 300 -27.83 -11.88 21.71
C PHE A 300 -26.88 -12.94 22.31
N GLY A 301 -25.59 -12.66 22.39
CA GLY A 301 -24.57 -13.57 22.94
C GLY A 301 -23.33 -13.68 22.06
N ALA A 302 -22.47 -14.67 22.36
CA ALA A 302 -21.28 -14.95 21.55
C ALA A 302 -21.65 -15.68 20.25
N PRO A 303 -20.94 -15.42 19.14
CA PRO A 303 -21.14 -16.10 17.87
C PRO A 303 -20.67 -17.56 17.94
N SER A 304 -21.50 -18.47 17.43
CA SER A 304 -21.22 -19.91 17.37
C SER A 304 -21.89 -20.55 16.15
N ILE A 305 -21.52 -21.80 15.85
CA ILE A 305 -22.22 -22.64 14.87
C ILE A 305 -23.06 -23.68 15.61
N THR A 306 -24.38 -23.54 15.57
CA THR A 306 -25.33 -24.43 16.24
C THR A 306 -26.20 -25.11 15.19
N GLY A 307 -26.17 -26.46 15.13
CA GLY A 307 -26.93 -27.22 14.13
C GLY A 307 -26.54 -26.89 12.68
N GLY A 308 -25.28 -26.53 12.44
CA GLY A 308 -24.78 -26.13 11.12
C GLY A 308 -25.17 -24.71 10.68
N LYS A 309 -25.79 -23.92 11.57
CA LYS A 309 -26.21 -22.53 11.31
C LYS A 309 -25.44 -21.56 12.20
N LEU A 310 -25.15 -20.37 11.69
CA LEU A 310 -24.56 -19.29 12.47
C LEU A 310 -25.59 -18.76 13.48
N ALA A 311 -25.19 -18.66 14.75
CA ALA A 311 -26.03 -18.15 15.82
C ALA A 311 -25.24 -17.22 16.75
N TYR A 312 -25.93 -16.26 17.37
CA TYR A 312 -25.43 -15.47 18.50
C TYR A 312 -26.27 -15.84 19.72
N GLY A 313 -25.70 -16.57 20.67
CA GLY A 313 -26.47 -17.20 21.75
C GLY A 313 -27.63 -18.06 21.20
N ASN A 314 -28.86 -17.73 21.59
CA ASN A 314 -30.07 -18.42 21.10
C ASN A 314 -30.63 -17.86 19.78
N HIS A 315 -30.02 -16.80 19.23
CA HIS A 315 -30.48 -16.14 18.02
C HIS A 315 -29.81 -16.76 16.77
N VAL A 316 -30.56 -17.55 16.01
CA VAL A 316 -30.10 -18.09 14.72
C VAL A 316 -30.15 -17.00 13.65
N VAL A 317 -29.02 -16.77 12.97
CA VAL A 317 -28.86 -15.69 11.97
C VAL A 317 -29.37 -16.10 10.59
N ASN A 318 -29.25 -17.38 10.23
CA ASN A 318 -29.69 -17.88 8.91
C ASN A 318 -31.18 -17.60 8.69
N ASP A 319 -31.49 -16.94 7.57
CA ASP A 319 -32.85 -16.53 7.18
C ASP A 319 -33.55 -15.60 8.18
N ASN A 320 -32.81 -15.00 9.13
CA ASN A 320 -33.31 -13.97 10.03
C ASN A 320 -32.83 -12.59 9.56
N PHE A 321 -33.77 -11.72 9.20
CA PHE A 321 -33.47 -10.43 8.58
C PHE A 321 -33.65 -9.23 9.52
N GLU A 322 -34.10 -9.43 10.76
CA GLU A 322 -34.44 -8.35 11.70
C GLU A 322 -33.27 -7.37 11.91
N VAL A 323 -32.09 -7.91 12.22
CA VAL A 323 -30.90 -7.11 12.49
C VAL A 323 -30.40 -6.39 11.24
N VAL A 324 -30.34 -7.06 10.08
CA VAL A 324 -29.85 -6.43 8.85
C VAL A 324 -30.81 -5.36 8.32
N ASP A 325 -32.12 -5.58 8.45
CA ASP A 325 -33.14 -4.60 8.03
C ASP A 325 -33.14 -3.37 8.95
N SER A 326 -32.87 -3.56 10.24
CA SER A 326 -32.77 -2.46 11.19
C SER A 326 -31.62 -1.49 10.86
N ILE A 327 -30.49 -1.99 10.32
CA ILE A 327 -29.40 -1.14 9.83
C ILE A 327 -29.83 -0.33 8.60
N GLU A 328 -30.59 -0.92 7.68
CA GLU A 328 -31.11 -0.17 6.54
C GLU A 328 -32.07 0.94 6.97
N LYS A 329 -32.96 0.65 7.92
CA LYS A 329 -33.94 1.62 8.43
C LYS A 329 -33.29 2.81 9.10
N GLU A 330 -32.25 2.60 9.91
CA GLU A 330 -31.64 3.65 10.72
C GLU A 330 -30.46 4.35 10.05
N LYS A 331 -29.65 3.60 9.29
CA LYS A 331 -28.40 4.08 8.70
C LYS A 331 -28.46 4.20 7.18
N GLY A 332 -29.57 3.78 6.56
CA GLY A 332 -29.74 3.81 5.11
C GLY A 332 -28.71 2.96 4.35
N SER A 333 -28.13 1.96 5.02
CA SER A 333 -27.00 1.16 4.55
C SER A 333 -27.40 -0.31 4.40
N LYS A 334 -26.79 -0.98 3.43
CA LYS A 334 -26.96 -2.40 3.23
C LYS A 334 -26.12 -3.17 4.25
N ALA A 335 -26.65 -4.28 4.73
CA ALA A 335 -26.06 -5.15 5.73
C ALA A 335 -26.26 -6.60 5.33
N THR A 336 -25.25 -7.44 5.59
CA THR A 336 -25.27 -8.85 5.24
C THR A 336 -24.42 -9.65 6.19
N VAL A 337 -24.82 -10.89 6.44
CA VAL A 337 -24.02 -11.89 7.14
C VAL A 337 -23.74 -13.05 6.19
N PHE A 338 -22.47 -13.42 6.08
CA PHE A 338 -22.03 -14.63 5.41
C PHE A 338 -21.59 -15.67 6.44
N GLN A 339 -21.90 -16.93 6.18
CA GLN A 339 -21.40 -18.06 6.96
C GLN A 339 -20.30 -18.76 6.18
N LYS A 340 -19.20 -19.11 6.85
CA LYS A 340 -18.17 -19.98 6.27
C LYS A 340 -18.70 -21.40 6.21
N ILE A 341 -18.79 -21.96 5.00
CA ILE A 341 -19.20 -23.35 4.75
C ILE A 341 -18.13 -23.98 3.87
N GLY A 342 -17.33 -24.88 4.45
CA GLY A 342 -16.13 -25.41 3.79
C GLY A 342 -15.17 -24.27 3.40
N ASP A 343 -14.80 -24.24 2.12
CA ASP A 343 -13.90 -23.25 1.52
C ASP A 343 -14.64 -22.07 0.87
N LYS A 344 -15.92 -21.89 1.22
CA LYS A 344 -16.79 -20.84 0.68
C LYS A 344 -17.40 -20.00 1.80
N ALA A 345 -17.78 -18.77 1.48
CA ALA A 345 -18.60 -17.95 2.35
C ALA A 345 -19.94 -17.69 1.66
N ILE A 346 -21.02 -18.19 2.25
CA ILE A 346 -22.37 -18.15 1.68
C ILE A 346 -23.18 -17.10 2.40
N ARG A 347 -23.92 -16.29 1.65
CA ARG A 347 -24.81 -15.26 2.18
C ARG A 347 -25.98 -15.90 2.91
N ILE A 348 -26.11 -15.70 4.22
CA ILE A 348 -27.15 -16.35 5.04
C ILE A 348 -28.22 -15.39 5.57
N SER A 349 -27.93 -14.08 5.64
CA SER A 349 -28.89 -13.04 6.00
C SER A 349 -28.49 -11.73 5.31
N THR A 350 -29.42 -11.05 4.66
CA THR A 350 -29.11 -9.84 3.88
C THR A 350 -30.32 -8.96 3.67
N ASN A 351 -30.13 -7.64 3.63
CA ASN A 351 -31.10 -6.66 3.15
C ASN A 351 -30.83 -6.22 1.69
N VAL A 352 -29.89 -6.87 1.02
CA VAL A 352 -29.64 -6.70 -0.40
C VAL A 352 -30.69 -7.49 -1.19
N VAL A 353 -31.44 -6.77 -2.03
CA VAL A 353 -32.50 -7.30 -2.88
C VAL A 353 -31.99 -7.29 -4.33
N THR A 354 -32.15 -8.41 -5.04
CA THR A 354 -31.78 -8.56 -6.46
C THR A 354 -32.73 -7.80 -7.38
N ALA A 355 -32.40 -7.70 -8.67
CA ALA A 355 -33.24 -7.04 -9.66
C ALA A 355 -34.64 -7.68 -9.77
N GLU A 356 -34.76 -8.96 -9.43
CA GLU A 356 -36.01 -9.72 -9.41
C GLU A 356 -36.83 -9.54 -8.12
N GLY A 357 -36.42 -8.61 -7.23
CA GLY A 357 -37.15 -8.30 -6.00
C GLY A 357 -36.96 -9.32 -4.87
N LYS A 358 -36.03 -10.27 -4.98
CA LYS A 358 -35.75 -11.28 -3.96
C LYS A 358 -34.48 -10.95 -3.18
N ARG A 359 -34.39 -11.35 -1.90
CA ARG A 359 -33.14 -11.20 -1.15
C ARG A 359 -32.05 -12.09 -1.74
N ALA A 360 -30.84 -11.57 -1.84
CA ALA A 360 -29.70 -12.25 -2.46
C ALA A 360 -29.07 -13.38 -1.59
N VAL A 361 -29.87 -14.03 -0.74
CA VAL A 361 -29.46 -15.15 0.12
C VAL A 361 -28.97 -16.32 -0.74
N GLY A 362 -27.99 -17.08 -0.25
CA GLY A 362 -27.41 -18.23 -0.93
C GLY A 362 -26.29 -17.90 -1.93
N THR A 363 -26.04 -16.62 -2.20
CA THR A 363 -24.93 -16.20 -3.07
C THR A 363 -23.57 -16.35 -2.40
N GLU A 364 -22.57 -16.73 -3.18
CA GLU A 364 -21.19 -16.91 -2.72
C GLU A 364 -20.43 -15.58 -2.76
N LEU A 365 -19.59 -15.35 -1.74
CA LEU A 365 -18.69 -14.21 -1.69
C LEU A 365 -17.54 -14.38 -2.70
N ILE A 366 -17.16 -13.30 -3.38
CA ILE A 366 -16.05 -13.31 -4.33
C ILE A 366 -14.73 -13.69 -3.65
N LYS A 367 -13.91 -14.48 -4.37
CA LYS A 367 -12.68 -15.08 -3.82
C LYS A 367 -11.70 -14.05 -3.23
N VAL A 368 -11.55 -12.89 -3.87
CA VAL A 368 -10.62 -11.84 -3.39
C VAL A 368 -10.99 -11.35 -1.98
N VAL A 369 -12.28 -11.18 -1.69
CA VAL A 369 -12.76 -10.77 -0.35
C VAL A 369 -12.70 -11.95 0.61
N TYR A 370 -13.04 -13.16 0.15
CA TYR A 370 -12.90 -14.37 0.95
C TYR A 370 -11.46 -14.57 1.45
N ASP A 371 -10.47 -14.46 0.56
CA ASP A 371 -9.06 -14.59 0.91
C ASP A 371 -8.63 -13.50 1.91
N ALA A 372 -9.09 -12.25 1.72
CA ALA A 372 -8.79 -11.16 2.65
C ALA A 372 -9.38 -11.38 4.05
N VAL A 373 -10.65 -11.80 4.11
CA VAL A 373 -11.40 -11.83 5.38
C VAL A 373 -11.26 -13.17 6.09
N ILE A 374 -11.50 -14.29 5.40
CA ILE A 374 -11.45 -15.63 5.99
C ILE A 374 -10.01 -16.13 6.11
N THR A 375 -9.20 -15.99 5.05
CA THR A 375 -7.84 -16.56 5.05
C THR A 375 -6.86 -15.68 5.82
N LYS A 376 -6.92 -14.35 5.65
CA LYS A 376 -6.00 -13.42 6.32
C LYS A 376 -6.56 -12.80 7.61
N GLY A 377 -7.86 -12.98 7.92
CA GLY A 377 -8.48 -12.42 9.11
C GLY A 377 -8.56 -10.90 9.14
N GLN A 378 -8.55 -10.26 7.96
CA GLN A 378 -8.49 -8.80 7.81
C GLN A 378 -9.86 -8.22 7.48
N THR A 379 -10.18 -7.05 8.04
CA THR A 379 -11.31 -6.26 7.54
C THR A 379 -10.98 -5.76 6.14
N TYR A 380 -11.77 -6.14 5.15
CA TYR A 380 -11.64 -5.66 3.78
C TYR A 380 -12.51 -4.42 3.58
N TYR A 381 -11.94 -3.37 2.98
CA TYR A 381 -12.67 -2.21 2.50
C TYR A 381 -12.46 -2.08 0.99
N GLY A 382 -13.47 -1.61 0.28
CA GLY A 382 -13.35 -1.29 -1.14
C GLY A 382 -14.65 -0.80 -1.73
N THR A 383 -14.70 -0.78 -3.04
CA THR A 383 -15.92 -0.51 -3.83
C THR A 383 -16.49 -1.81 -4.40
N ALA A 384 -17.82 -1.91 -4.46
CA ALA A 384 -18.51 -3.03 -5.07
C ALA A 384 -19.79 -2.58 -5.78
N ASP A 385 -20.10 -3.22 -6.90
CA ASP A 385 -21.40 -3.12 -7.53
C ASP A 385 -22.35 -4.11 -6.84
N VAL A 386 -23.35 -3.57 -6.14
CA VAL A 386 -24.36 -4.34 -5.44
C VAL A 386 -25.71 -4.10 -6.12
N VAL A 387 -26.04 -5.00 -7.06
CA VAL A 387 -27.31 -4.99 -7.81
C VAL A 387 -27.48 -3.72 -8.65
N GLY A 388 -26.44 -3.34 -9.39
CA GLY A 388 -26.46 -2.18 -10.29
C GLY A 388 -26.23 -0.84 -9.58
N GLN A 389 -25.95 -0.84 -8.28
CA GLN A 389 -25.60 0.35 -7.51
C GLN A 389 -24.16 0.25 -7.00
N LYS A 390 -23.34 1.25 -7.32
CA LYS A 390 -22.00 1.39 -6.74
C LYS A 390 -22.10 1.71 -5.25
N MET A 391 -21.42 0.90 -4.45
CA MET A 391 -21.36 1.06 -3.00
C MET A 391 -19.91 1.03 -2.54
N VAL A 392 -19.60 1.82 -1.52
CA VAL A 392 -18.44 1.56 -0.66
C VAL A 392 -18.83 0.51 0.35
N VAL A 393 -17.95 -0.46 0.56
CA VAL A 393 -18.27 -1.68 1.31
C VAL A 393 -17.16 -2.02 2.30
N ALA A 394 -17.55 -2.62 3.42
CA ALA A 394 -16.64 -3.21 4.38
C ALA A 394 -17.07 -4.63 4.74
N TYR A 395 -16.10 -5.52 4.88
CA TYR A 395 -16.29 -6.92 5.28
C TYR A 395 -15.41 -7.23 6.48
N GLU A 396 -16.01 -7.63 7.59
CA GLU A 396 -15.32 -7.90 8.86
C GLU A 396 -15.49 -9.38 9.26
N PRO A 397 -14.41 -10.07 9.68
CA PRO A 397 -14.52 -11.47 10.09
C PRO A 397 -15.30 -11.64 11.39
N ILE A 398 -16.25 -12.57 11.41
CA ILE A 398 -16.93 -13.04 12.63
C ILE A 398 -16.11 -14.18 13.22
N LYS A 399 -15.68 -14.02 14.48
CA LYS A 399 -14.89 -15.02 15.20
C LYS A 399 -15.67 -15.63 16.35
N ASN A 400 -15.63 -16.94 16.51
CA ASN A 400 -16.15 -17.62 17.70
C ASN A 400 -15.22 -17.39 18.92
N ASP A 401 -15.62 -17.88 20.09
CA ASP A 401 -14.83 -17.77 21.34
C ASP A 401 -13.46 -18.47 21.24
N ALA A 402 -13.30 -19.44 20.34
CA ALA A 402 -12.03 -20.09 20.04
C ALA A 402 -11.13 -19.27 19.07
N GLY A 403 -11.60 -18.12 18.60
CA GLY A 403 -10.90 -17.24 17.66
C GLY A 403 -10.98 -17.69 16.20
N GLU A 404 -11.74 -18.73 15.89
CA GLU A 404 -11.95 -19.26 14.54
C GLU A 404 -12.91 -18.38 13.76
N ILE A 405 -12.61 -18.11 12.49
CA ILE A 405 -13.46 -17.30 11.63
C ILE A 405 -14.59 -18.18 11.08
N ILE A 406 -15.80 -17.93 11.59
CA ILE A 406 -17.02 -18.72 11.27
C ILE A 406 -17.96 -17.99 10.30
N GLY A 407 -17.72 -16.71 10.04
CA GLY A 407 -18.54 -15.91 9.15
C GLY A 407 -17.95 -14.54 8.85
N ILE A 408 -18.73 -13.69 8.18
CA ILE A 408 -18.35 -12.36 7.75
C ILE A 408 -19.54 -11.41 7.93
N LEU A 409 -19.32 -10.27 8.59
CA LEU A 409 -20.23 -9.14 8.55
C LEU A 409 -19.91 -8.29 7.33
N PHE A 410 -20.94 -7.86 6.63
CA PHE A 410 -20.84 -6.92 5.52
C PHE A 410 -21.71 -5.71 5.80
N VAL A 411 -21.18 -4.53 5.50
CA VAL A 411 -21.96 -3.30 5.35
C VAL A 411 -21.60 -2.63 4.04
N GLY A 412 -22.59 -1.97 3.43
CA GLY A 412 -22.43 -1.22 2.19
C GLY A 412 -23.22 0.08 2.22
N THR A 413 -22.58 1.18 1.86
CA THR A 413 -23.25 2.48 1.70
C THR A 413 -23.14 2.91 0.24
N PRO A 414 -24.25 3.33 -0.40
CA PRO A 414 -24.21 3.94 -1.72
C PRO A 414 -23.20 5.10 -1.80
N GLU A 415 -22.38 5.14 -2.85
CA GLU A 415 -21.31 6.16 -3.00
C GLU A 415 -21.87 7.58 -2.98
N ASP A 416 -23.04 7.81 -3.59
CA ASP A 416 -23.74 9.09 -3.64
C ASP A 416 -24.11 9.62 -2.25
N LYS A 417 -24.55 8.74 -1.33
CA LYS A 417 -24.83 9.12 0.06
C LYS A 417 -23.58 9.52 0.82
N VAL A 418 -22.45 8.88 0.54
CA VAL A 418 -21.16 9.27 1.16
C VAL A 418 -20.65 10.59 0.60
N LEU A 419 -20.80 10.81 -0.70
CA LEU A 419 -20.47 12.08 -1.34
C LEU A 419 -21.35 13.23 -0.83
N GLY A 420 -22.61 12.98 -0.45
CA GLY A 420 -23.47 13.99 0.21
C GLY A 420 -22.92 14.48 1.57
N LEU A 421 -22.21 13.63 2.31
CA LEU A 421 -21.52 13.98 3.56
C LEU A 421 -20.22 14.79 3.33
N SER A 422 -19.72 14.83 2.09
CA SER A 422 -18.40 15.40 1.76
C SER A 422 -18.30 16.92 1.89
N MET A 423 -19.40 17.65 1.75
CA MET A 423 -19.35 19.12 1.67
C MET A 423 -18.93 19.81 2.98
N GLU A 424 -19.08 19.17 4.14
CA GLU A 424 -18.65 19.73 5.43
C GLU A 424 -17.20 19.36 5.82
N GLY A 425 -16.65 18.26 5.29
CA GLY A 425 -15.31 17.74 5.60
C GLY A 425 -14.15 18.42 4.86
N ILE A 426 -14.44 19.19 3.79
CA ILE A 426 -13.48 19.85 2.88
C ILE A 426 -12.47 20.77 3.60
N LYS A 427 -12.78 21.26 4.81
CA LYS A 427 -11.99 22.29 5.50
C LYS A 427 -10.75 21.82 6.27
N LYS A 428 -10.42 20.51 6.30
CA LYS A 428 -9.40 19.99 7.24
C LYS A 428 -8.00 19.67 6.66
N ILE A 429 -7.79 19.67 5.34
CA ILE A 429 -6.48 19.34 4.74
C ILE A 429 -5.70 20.63 4.47
N LYS A 430 -4.45 20.68 4.93
CA LYS A 430 -3.56 21.83 4.66
C LYS A 430 -3.25 21.91 3.16
N PRO A 431 -3.43 23.07 2.49
CA PRO A 431 -3.11 23.28 1.07
C PRO A 431 -1.72 22.75 0.66
N GLN A 432 -0.70 23.01 1.47
CA GLN A 432 0.66 22.53 1.22
C GLN A 432 0.74 21.00 1.06
N THR A 433 -0.03 20.25 1.86
CA THR A 433 -0.05 18.78 1.76
C THR A 433 -0.55 18.34 0.38
N LEU A 434 -1.59 19.00 -0.14
CA LEU A 434 -2.15 18.69 -1.46
C LEU A 434 -1.16 19.03 -2.59
N SER A 435 -0.45 20.17 -2.49
CA SER A 435 0.58 20.52 -3.48
C SER A 435 1.75 19.56 -3.45
N ASP A 436 2.23 19.19 -2.27
CA ASP A 436 3.40 18.33 -2.11
C ASP A 436 3.09 16.90 -2.62
N MET A 437 1.87 16.42 -2.38
CA MET A 437 1.40 15.15 -2.93
C MET A 437 1.35 15.17 -4.46
N ALA A 438 0.82 16.23 -5.05
CA ALA A 438 0.77 16.35 -6.49
C ALA A 438 2.19 16.42 -7.08
N PHE A 439 3.11 17.16 -6.47
CA PHE A 439 4.52 17.18 -6.89
C PHE A 439 5.18 15.81 -6.76
N ALA A 440 4.99 15.11 -5.64
CA ALA A 440 5.54 13.78 -5.44
C ALA A 440 4.97 12.77 -6.44
N PHE A 441 3.66 12.84 -6.74
CA PHE A 441 3.00 12.03 -7.76
C PHE A 441 3.67 12.22 -9.12
N TYR A 442 3.74 13.46 -9.61
CA TYR A 442 4.29 13.75 -10.92
C TYR A 442 5.78 13.41 -11.01
N ALA A 443 6.54 13.65 -9.94
CA ALA A 443 7.94 13.28 -9.90
C ALA A 443 8.14 11.76 -10.02
N GLN A 444 7.33 10.97 -9.31
CA GLN A 444 7.43 9.51 -9.33
C GLN A 444 6.90 8.88 -10.62
N MET A 445 6.00 9.58 -11.32
CA MET A 445 5.55 9.24 -12.67
C MET A 445 6.56 9.64 -13.76
N GLY A 446 7.72 10.20 -13.38
CA GLY A 446 8.79 10.57 -14.31
C GLY A 446 8.55 11.86 -15.09
N TRP A 447 7.61 12.71 -14.67
CA TRP A 447 7.39 14.00 -15.32
C TRP A 447 8.52 15.00 -15.06
N PHE A 448 9.14 14.91 -13.89
CA PHE A 448 10.29 15.71 -13.50
C PHE A 448 10.96 15.09 -12.28
N ASN A 449 12.15 15.58 -11.93
CA ASN A 449 12.80 15.20 -10.68
C ASN A 449 13.08 16.44 -9.82
N PHE A 450 12.54 16.42 -8.61
CA PHE A 450 12.55 17.57 -7.70
C PHE A 450 13.90 17.71 -7.01
N VAL A 451 14.46 18.93 -7.03
CA VAL A 451 15.75 19.24 -6.37
C VAL A 451 15.51 20.04 -5.10
N LYS A 452 14.84 21.19 -5.23
CA LYS A 452 14.52 22.07 -4.09
C LYS A 452 13.36 23.00 -4.39
N GLU A 453 12.70 23.47 -3.33
CA GLU A 453 11.83 24.64 -3.37
C GLU A 453 12.29 25.71 -2.38
N GLU A 454 12.08 26.96 -2.76
CA GLU A 454 12.43 28.13 -1.98
C GLU A 454 11.24 29.10 -1.99
N TRP A 455 10.95 29.72 -0.84
CA TRP A 455 9.92 30.74 -0.71
C TRP A 455 10.56 32.08 -0.35
N ASP A 456 10.29 33.10 -1.16
CA ASP A 456 10.69 34.47 -0.89
C ASP A 456 9.48 35.27 -0.36
N GLU A 457 9.55 35.60 0.93
CA GLU A 457 8.51 36.35 1.64
C GLU A 457 8.37 37.80 1.15
N LYS A 458 9.45 38.42 0.68
CA LYS A 458 9.44 39.82 0.21
C LYS A 458 8.76 39.95 -1.13
N THR A 459 9.07 39.05 -2.06
CA THR A 459 8.52 39.07 -3.42
C THR A 459 7.26 38.22 -3.57
N LYS A 460 6.90 37.44 -2.54
CA LYS A 460 5.81 36.45 -2.57
C LYS A 460 5.95 35.48 -3.74
N THR A 461 7.19 35.05 -3.97
CA THR A 461 7.58 34.18 -5.09
C THR A 461 8.01 32.83 -4.55
N LYS A 462 7.42 31.76 -5.09
CA LYS A 462 7.92 30.40 -4.89
C LYS A 462 8.84 30.02 -6.04
N THR A 463 10.05 29.57 -5.74
CA THR A 463 11.01 29.06 -6.73
C THR A 463 11.10 27.55 -6.62
N ILE A 464 10.94 26.85 -7.73
CA ILE A 464 11.05 25.38 -7.81
C ILE A 464 12.19 25.04 -8.76
N THR A 465 13.13 24.22 -8.29
CA THR A 465 14.26 23.72 -9.08
C THR A 465 14.07 22.23 -9.34
N LEU A 466 14.15 21.85 -10.62
CA LEU A 466 13.99 20.48 -11.10
C LEU A 466 15.25 20.08 -11.88
N SER A 467 15.79 18.87 -11.64
CA SER A 467 17.02 18.44 -12.31
C SER A 467 16.81 18.18 -13.80
N HIS A 468 15.58 17.80 -14.14
CA HIS A 468 15.06 17.65 -15.49
C HIS A 468 13.53 17.66 -15.43
N THR A 469 12.92 17.89 -16.59
CA THR A 469 11.50 17.68 -16.89
C THR A 469 11.39 16.76 -18.11
N VAL A 470 10.23 16.12 -18.28
CA VAL A 470 9.91 15.31 -19.46
C VAL A 470 10.11 16.10 -20.75
N GLU A 471 9.79 17.39 -20.77
CA GLU A 471 10.06 18.25 -21.93
C GLU A 471 11.56 18.41 -22.15
N SER A 472 12.29 18.80 -21.11
CA SER A 472 13.72 19.11 -21.26
C SER A 472 14.54 17.91 -21.74
N GLU A 473 14.16 16.70 -21.31
CA GLU A 473 14.82 15.50 -21.76
C GLU A 473 14.33 15.04 -23.13
N SER A 474 13.06 15.27 -23.47
CA SER A 474 12.51 14.88 -24.78
C SER A 474 13.03 15.75 -25.91
N PHE A 475 13.21 17.04 -25.66
CA PHE A 475 13.74 17.97 -26.66
C PHE A 475 15.27 17.99 -26.71
N GLY A 476 15.95 17.60 -25.63
CA GLY A 476 17.40 17.73 -25.53
C GLY A 476 17.85 19.20 -25.54
N ASN A 477 19.10 19.47 -25.91
CA ASN A 477 19.61 20.84 -25.98
C ASN A 477 19.25 21.48 -27.32
N ILE A 478 18.38 22.48 -27.29
CA ILE A 478 17.93 23.26 -28.46
C ILE A 478 18.12 24.78 -28.27
N GLY A 479 18.91 25.19 -27.26
CA GLY A 479 19.27 26.58 -27.02
C GLY A 479 18.15 27.49 -26.48
N LYS A 480 17.02 26.93 -26.02
CA LYS A 480 15.89 27.73 -25.49
C LYS A 480 15.07 26.99 -24.43
N ASN A 481 14.26 27.76 -23.71
CA ASN A 481 13.30 27.27 -22.73
C ASN A 481 12.15 26.52 -23.43
N VAL A 482 11.74 25.38 -22.88
CA VAL A 482 10.74 24.49 -23.51
C VAL A 482 9.71 23.93 -22.54
N CYS A 483 9.87 24.10 -21.24
CA CYS A 483 9.09 23.39 -20.22
C CYS A 483 7.79 24.11 -19.88
N TYR A 484 7.04 24.51 -20.90
CA TYR A 484 5.79 25.25 -20.76
C TYR A 484 4.67 24.40 -20.15
N CYS A 485 4.66 23.09 -20.41
CA CYS A 485 3.69 22.18 -19.80
C CYS A 485 3.98 22.05 -18.30
N THR A 486 5.24 21.83 -17.92
CA THR A 486 5.65 21.76 -16.52
C THR A 486 5.37 23.08 -15.79
N ALA A 487 5.65 24.23 -16.39
CA ALA A 487 5.29 25.53 -15.81
C ALA A 487 3.77 25.63 -15.56
N GLY A 488 2.95 25.28 -16.56
CA GLY A 488 1.50 25.24 -16.43
C GLY A 488 1.05 24.32 -15.30
N LEU A 489 1.56 23.10 -15.27
CA LEU A 489 1.27 22.08 -14.27
C LEU A 489 1.58 22.56 -12.85
N LEU A 490 2.77 23.13 -12.63
CA LEU A 490 3.16 23.67 -11.33
C LEU A 490 2.24 24.81 -10.89
N ALA A 491 1.89 25.73 -11.79
CA ALA A 491 0.91 26.78 -11.50
C ALA A 491 -0.45 26.19 -11.13
N GLY A 492 -0.93 25.21 -11.91
CA GLY A 492 -2.21 24.55 -11.70
C GLY A 492 -2.31 23.85 -10.35
N ILE A 493 -1.25 23.14 -9.96
CA ILE A 493 -1.16 22.48 -8.65
C ILE A 493 -1.26 23.49 -7.52
N ILE A 494 -0.52 24.62 -7.59
CA ILE A 494 -0.56 25.65 -6.56
C ILE A 494 -1.93 26.35 -6.53
N GLU A 495 -2.50 26.72 -7.68
CA GLU A 495 -3.84 27.33 -7.72
C GLU A 495 -4.89 26.37 -7.13
N GLY A 496 -4.87 25.10 -7.53
CA GLY A 496 -5.80 24.09 -7.04
C GLY A 496 -5.66 23.81 -5.55
N ALA A 497 -4.44 23.81 -5.02
CA ALA A 497 -4.17 23.51 -3.62
C ALA A 497 -4.53 24.68 -2.69
N PHE A 498 -4.12 25.89 -3.05
CA PHE A 498 -4.21 27.09 -2.20
C PHE A 498 -5.44 27.95 -2.50
N GLY A 499 -6.15 27.72 -3.62
CA GLY A 499 -7.32 28.50 -4.00
C GLY A 499 -6.99 29.94 -4.42
N ILE A 500 -5.75 30.20 -4.84
CA ILE A 500 -5.26 31.52 -5.29
C ILE A 500 -4.95 31.50 -6.78
N ARG A 501 -4.83 32.67 -7.41
CA ARG A 501 -4.34 32.78 -8.79
C ARG A 501 -2.83 33.00 -8.82
N VAL A 502 -2.12 32.18 -9.58
CA VAL A 502 -0.67 32.26 -9.78
C VAL A 502 -0.27 32.17 -11.23
N ASP A 503 0.92 32.69 -11.53
CA ASP A 503 1.61 32.49 -12.80
C ASP A 503 2.95 31.82 -12.55
N ALA A 504 3.29 30.81 -13.36
CA ALA A 504 4.58 30.15 -13.31
C ALA A 504 5.38 30.46 -14.58
N LYS A 505 6.66 30.80 -14.41
CA LYS A 505 7.58 31.08 -15.51
C LYS A 505 8.84 30.25 -15.38
N GLU A 506 9.24 29.60 -16.47
CA GLU A 506 10.54 28.94 -16.57
C GLU A 506 11.63 30.01 -16.78
N THR A 507 12.56 30.11 -15.83
CA THR A 507 13.67 31.08 -15.85
C THR A 507 14.98 30.46 -16.33
N LYS A 508 15.21 29.18 -16.03
CA LYS A 508 16.34 28.38 -16.52
C LYS A 508 15.84 27.06 -17.08
N CYS A 509 16.51 26.53 -18.10
CA CYS A 509 16.09 25.31 -18.78
C CYS A 509 17.28 24.45 -19.22
N LYS A 510 17.21 23.15 -18.95
CA LYS A 510 18.22 22.20 -19.43
C LYS A 510 18.29 22.14 -20.96
N SER A 511 17.18 22.33 -21.66
CA SER A 511 17.16 22.46 -23.12
C SER A 511 17.78 23.75 -23.65
N LYS A 512 18.04 24.74 -22.79
CA LYS A 512 18.80 25.94 -23.12
C LYS A 512 20.30 25.78 -22.87
N GLY A 513 20.70 24.71 -22.18
CA GLY A 513 22.08 24.48 -21.73
C GLY A 513 22.31 24.80 -20.26
N ASP A 514 21.28 25.15 -19.48
CA ASP A 514 21.39 25.27 -18.03
C ASP A 514 21.54 23.89 -17.36
N GLU A 515 22.09 23.84 -16.16
CA GLU A 515 22.23 22.58 -15.40
C GLU A 515 20.86 22.00 -14.97
N HIS A 516 19.91 22.88 -14.65
CA HIS A 516 18.59 22.54 -14.10
C HIS A 516 17.48 23.39 -14.75
N CYS A 517 16.26 22.87 -14.70
CA CYS A 517 15.05 23.64 -15.02
C CYS A 517 14.57 24.36 -13.76
N VAL A 518 14.42 25.69 -13.82
CA VAL A 518 14.02 26.53 -12.68
C VAL A 518 12.75 27.29 -13.02
N PHE A 519 11.80 27.26 -12.09
CA PHE A 519 10.48 27.88 -12.25
C PHE A 519 10.20 28.85 -11.12
N THR A 520 9.71 30.04 -11.45
CA THR A 520 9.25 31.04 -10.49
C THR A 520 7.73 31.14 -10.56
N ILE A 521 7.06 30.98 -9.42
CA ILE A 521 5.62 31.03 -9.26
C ILE A 521 5.26 32.27 -8.44
N THR A 522 4.47 33.16 -9.01
CA THR A 522 4.07 34.44 -8.39
C THR A 522 2.56 34.55 -8.33
N SER A 523 2.01 35.09 -7.24
CA SER A 523 0.59 35.43 -7.17
C SER A 523 0.25 36.49 -8.21
N LYS A 524 -0.84 36.29 -8.95
CA LYS A 524 -1.49 37.40 -9.65
C LYS A 524 -2.32 38.17 -8.62
N LYS A 525 -2.14 39.49 -8.55
CA LYS A 525 -3.17 40.35 -7.95
C LYS A 525 -4.34 40.36 -8.93
N ASP A 526 -5.56 40.20 -8.42
CA ASP A 526 -6.78 40.25 -9.21
C ASP A 526 -6.93 41.59 -9.95
#